data_AF-R0M7S5-F1
#
_entry.id   AF-R0M7S5-F1
#
_cell.length_a   1.000
_cell.length_b   1.000
_cell.length_c   1.000
_cell.angle_alpha   90.00
_cell.angle_beta   90.00
_cell.angle_gamma   90.00
#
_symmetry.space_group_name_H-M   'P 1'
#
loop_
_entity.id
_entity.type
_entity.pdbx_description
1 polymer ?
#
loop_
_entity_poly.entity_id
_entity_poly.type
_entity_poly.pdbx_seq_one_letter_code
_entity_poly.pdbx_strand_id
1 'polypeptide(L)'
;MNKPLCTFFSKTNSCKHGDDCIKTHKLLENSPCLVLKNLYFYPQNDTKNSLSDFEIQLHSEFFFEDIFTTLSLDYGEIKNLIIAQNSCKHILGNVYVQFESKSSAESAFLGLSTRTYFYSEIKVEKGAMFNISEGVCEDFLRRSCTKGGDCSYVHPIRISKKLIDELYLSQKYFLKRKII
;
A
#
# COMPACT_ATOMS: atom_id res chain seq x y z
N MET A 1 -8.18 21.32 24.80
CA MET A 1 -7.61 21.89 23.55
C MET A 1 -7.46 20.75 22.55
N ASN A 2 -7.96 20.90 21.32
CA ASN A 2 -7.87 19.85 20.30
C ASN A 2 -6.42 19.79 19.79
N LYS A 3 -5.73 18.66 19.94
CA LYS A 3 -4.36 18.46 19.43
C LYS A 3 -4.38 18.56 17.89
N PRO A 4 -3.38 19.21 17.25
CA PRO A 4 -3.32 19.30 15.79
C PRO A 4 -3.19 17.91 15.16
N LEU A 5 -3.67 17.75 13.92
CA LEU A 5 -3.54 16.49 13.18
C LEU A 5 -2.07 16.19 12.85
N CYS A 6 -1.72 14.91 12.90
CA CYS A 6 -0.41 14.43 12.50
C CYS A 6 -0.27 14.40 10.98
N THR A 7 0.57 15.26 10.43
CA THR A 7 0.80 15.39 8.98
C THR A 7 1.26 14.10 8.32
N PHE A 8 2.12 13.32 8.99
CA PHE A 8 2.63 12.06 8.41
C PHE A 8 1.53 11.01 8.42
N PHE A 9 0.86 10.81 9.57
CA PHE A 9 -0.22 9.84 9.66
C PHE A 9 -1.36 10.16 8.68
N SER A 10 -1.75 11.43 8.53
CA SER A 10 -2.81 11.82 7.58
C SER A 10 -2.45 11.58 6.12
N LYS A 11 -1.16 11.41 5.80
CA LYS A 11 -0.68 11.20 4.42
C LYS A 11 -0.21 9.78 4.15
N THR A 12 0.22 9.03 5.17
CA THR A 12 0.87 7.72 5.00
C THR A 12 0.28 6.63 5.89
N ASN A 13 -0.79 6.92 6.63
CA ASN A 13 -1.35 6.04 7.66
C ASN A 13 -0.32 5.59 8.71
N SER A 14 0.84 6.27 8.79
CA SER A 14 1.99 5.79 9.54
C SER A 14 2.68 6.96 10.20
N CYS A 15 3.10 6.77 11.44
CA CYS A 15 3.84 7.77 12.20
C CYS A 15 4.94 7.06 12.98
N LYS A 16 6.16 7.58 12.91
CA LYS A 16 7.30 7.04 13.66
C LYS A 16 7.10 7.02 15.19
N HIS A 17 6.16 7.83 15.68
CA HIS A 17 5.83 7.93 17.10
C HIS A 17 4.68 7.01 17.54
N GLY A 18 3.99 6.34 16.60
CA GLY A 18 2.87 5.45 16.95
C GLY A 18 1.87 6.11 17.91
N ASP A 19 1.51 5.40 18.97
CA ASP A 19 0.56 5.86 20.00
C ASP A 19 1.13 6.98 20.88
N ASP A 20 2.45 7.11 20.95
CA ASP A 20 3.14 8.19 21.68
C ASP A 20 3.16 9.52 20.90
N CYS A 21 2.50 9.58 19.73
CA CYS A 21 2.44 10.82 18.96
C CYS A 21 1.70 11.91 19.75
N ILE A 22 2.34 13.07 19.90
CA ILE A 22 1.73 14.25 20.52
C ILE A 22 0.63 14.89 19.66
N LYS A 23 0.52 14.48 18.39
CA LYS A 23 -0.49 14.93 17.42
C LYS A 23 -1.58 13.87 17.26
N THR A 24 -2.75 14.29 16.77
CA THR A 24 -3.90 13.39 16.59
C THR A 24 -3.75 12.52 15.35
N HIS A 25 -3.92 11.21 15.50
CA HIS A 25 -4.07 10.24 14.42
C HIS A 25 -5.56 10.00 14.16
N LYS A 26 -6.04 10.30 12.95
CA LYS A 26 -7.45 10.17 12.58
C LYS A 26 -7.57 9.44 11.26
N LEU A 27 -8.31 8.33 11.27
CA LEU A 27 -8.74 7.63 10.07
C LEU A 27 -9.97 8.31 9.47
N LEU A 28 -10.19 8.14 8.18
CA LEU A 28 -11.39 8.61 7.49
C LEU A 28 -12.41 7.47 7.42
N GLU A 29 -13.63 7.71 7.90
CA GLU A 29 -14.70 6.70 7.92
C GLU A 29 -15.02 6.17 6.52
N ASN A 30 -14.99 7.05 5.51
CA ASN A 30 -15.36 6.77 4.12
C ASN A 30 -14.18 6.98 3.15
N SER A 31 -13.00 6.51 3.57
CA SER A 31 -11.80 6.51 2.73
C SER A 31 -11.96 5.55 1.54
N PRO A 32 -11.62 5.96 0.29
CA PRO A 32 -11.45 5.02 -0.80
C PRO A 32 -10.12 4.24 -0.71
N CYS A 33 -9.26 4.60 0.25
CA CYS A 33 -7.94 4.02 0.46
C CYS A 33 -7.94 3.08 1.67
N LEU A 34 -7.25 1.95 1.56
CA LEU A 34 -6.89 1.06 2.67
C LEU A 34 -5.38 0.86 2.74
N VAL A 35 -4.90 0.49 3.92
CA VAL A 35 -3.50 0.11 4.14
C VAL A 35 -3.43 -1.27 4.77
N LEU A 36 -2.76 -2.19 4.09
CA LEU A 36 -2.46 -3.54 4.58
C LEU A 36 -1.08 -3.46 5.22
N LYS A 37 -1.04 -3.46 6.55
CA LYS A 37 0.16 -3.22 7.36
C LYS A 37 1.13 -4.38 7.27
N ASN A 38 2.38 -4.07 6.92
CA ASN A 38 3.49 -5.02 6.87
C ASN A 38 3.16 -6.33 6.13
N LEU A 39 2.30 -6.26 5.10
CA LEU A 39 1.86 -7.45 4.36
C LEU A 39 2.97 -8.00 3.46
N TYR A 40 3.77 -7.11 2.88
CA TYR A 40 4.88 -7.51 2.01
C TYR A 40 6.16 -7.72 2.82
N PHE A 41 6.69 -8.93 2.78
CA PHE A 41 8.02 -9.24 3.31
C PHE A 41 9.08 -8.94 2.25
N TYR A 42 9.74 -7.78 2.37
CA TYR A 42 10.75 -7.38 1.39
C TYR A 42 12.07 -8.15 1.61
N PRO A 43 12.52 -8.97 0.64
CA PRO A 43 13.69 -9.85 0.85
C PRO A 43 14.98 -9.10 1.18
N GLN A 44 15.17 -7.86 0.72
CA GLN A 44 16.36 -7.08 1.05
C GLN A 44 16.54 -6.80 2.54
N ASN A 45 15.48 -6.92 3.34
CA ASN A 45 15.55 -6.73 4.79
C ASN A 45 15.81 -8.04 5.55
N ASP A 46 15.82 -9.18 4.87
CA ASP A 46 16.26 -10.43 5.46
C ASP A 46 17.78 -10.54 5.38
N THR A 47 18.44 -10.55 6.55
CA THR A 47 19.89 -10.75 6.66
C THR A 47 20.40 -12.06 6.07
N LYS A 48 19.51 -13.03 5.84
CA LYS A 48 19.82 -14.32 5.22
C LYS A 48 19.48 -14.38 3.73
N ASN A 49 18.99 -13.27 3.16
CA ASN A 49 18.63 -13.22 1.75
C ASN A 49 19.84 -13.46 0.87
N SER A 50 19.72 -14.44 -0.02
CA SER A 50 20.72 -14.76 -1.05
C SER A 50 20.24 -14.42 -2.46
N LEU A 51 19.08 -13.77 -2.60
CA LEU A 51 18.49 -13.42 -3.88
C LEU A 51 19.25 -12.24 -4.53
N SER A 52 19.44 -12.35 -5.84
CA SER A 52 19.92 -11.27 -6.70
C SER A 52 18.88 -10.16 -6.86
N ASP A 53 19.32 -8.96 -7.28
CA ASP A 53 18.41 -7.83 -7.56
C ASP A 53 17.29 -8.20 -8.55
N PHE A 54 17.60 -9.06 -9.54
CA PHE A 54 16.62 -9.56 -10.50
C PHE A 54 15.56 -10.44 -9.84
N GLU A 55 15.96 -11.38 -8.98
CA GLU A 55 15.04 -12.26 -8.26
C GLU A 55 14.17 -11.49 -7.27
N ILE A 56 14.73 -10.46 -6.61
CA ILE A 56 13.97 -9.57 -5.72
C ILE A 56 12.93 -8.77 -6.51
N GLN A 57 13.30 -8.25 -7.68
CA GLN A 57 12.37 -7.58 -8.57
C GLN A 57 11.22 -8.53 -8.96
N LEU A 58 11.55 -9.74 -9.43
CA LEU A 58 10.56 -10.75 -9.82
C LEU A 58 9.63 -11.13 -8.67
N HIS A 59 10.18 -11.34 -7.47
CA HIS A 59 9.40 -11.59 -6.25
C HIS A 59 8.42 -10.45 -5.94
N SER A 60 8.86 -9.19 -6.09
CA SER A 60 7.99 -8.02 -5.89
C SER A 60 6.89 -7.90 -6.94
N GLU A 61 7.17 -8.28 -8.19
CA GLU A 61 6.21 -8.26 -9.28
C GLU A 61 5.15 -9.34 -9.13
N PHE A 62 5.53 -10.56 -8.77
CA PHE A 62 4.57 -11.63 -8.47
C PHE A 62 3.66 -11.27 -7.29
N PHE A 63 4.22 -10.73 -6.22
CA PHE A 63 3.41 -10.27 -5.10
C PHE A 63 2.46 -9.12 -5.51
N PHE A 64 2.93 -8.16 -6.33
CA PHE A 64 2.08 -7.08 -6.82
C PHE A 64 0.92 -7.62 -7.67
N GLU A 65 1.19 -8.53 -8.59
CA GLU A 65 0.18 -9.18 -9.43
C GLU A 65 -0.85 -9.95 -8.61
N ASP A 66 -0.41 -10.75 -7.64
CA ASP A 66 -1.27 -11.55 -6.77
C ASP A 66 -2.24 -10.66 -5.97
N ILE A 67 -1.71 -9.62 -5.31
CA ILE A 67 -2.52 -8.67 -4.54
C ILE A 67 -3.44 -7.87 -5.45
N PHE A 68 -2.95 -7.34 -6.58
CA PHE A 68 -3.77 -6.57 -7.51
C PHE A 68 -4.94 -7.41 -8.05
N THR A 69 -4.65 -8.63 -8.50
CA THR A 69 -5.65 -9.53 -9.07
C THR A 69 -6.70 -9.91 -8.03
N THR A 70 -6.27 -10.35 -6.84
CA THR A 70 -7.19 -10.69 -5.75
C THR A 70 -8.09 -9.52 -5.38
N LEU A 71 -7.52 -8.33 -5.15
CA LEU A 71 -8.30 -7.18 -4.72
C LEU A 71 -9.26 -6.68 -5.81
N SER A 72 -8.84 -6.68 -7.07
CA SER A 72 -9.65 -6.19 -8.19
C SER A 72 -10.82 -7.12 -8.53
N LEU A 73 -10.62 -8.44 -8.41
CA LEU A 73 -11.67 -9.43 -8.68
C LEU A 73 -12.69 -9.51 -7.54
N ASP A 74 -12.23 -9.49 -6.28
CA ASP A 74 -13.08 -9.74 -5.11
C ASP A 74 -13.84 -8.49 -4.66
N TYR A 75 -13.24 -7.29 -4.77
CA TYR A 75 -13.78 -6.10 -4.11
C TYR A 75 -14.12 -4.94 -5.06
N GLY A 76 -13.39 -4.81 -6.17
CA GLY A 76 -13.74 -3.88 -7.24
C GLY A 76 -12.55 -3.11 -7.80
N GLU A 77 -12.87 -2.15 -8.68
CA GLU A 77 -11.87 -1.45 -9.49
C GLU A 77 -10.81 -0.74 -8.64
N ILE A 78 -9.55 -1.13 -8.84
CA ILE A 78 -8.39 -0.48 -8.25
C ILE A 78 -8.00 0.71 -9.11
N LYS A 79 -7.89 1.86 -8.46
CA LYS A 79 -7.36 3.10 -9.02
C LYS A 79 -5.85 3.18 -8.91
N ASN A 80 -5.30 2.78 -7.77
CA ASN A 80 -3.86 2.81 -7.51
C ASN A 80 -3.47 1.76 -6.47
N LEU A 81 -2.30 1.16 -6.63
CA LEU A 81 -1.73 0.16 -5.72
C LEU A 81 -0.23 0.45 -5.53
N ILE A 82 0.22 0.53 -4.29
CA ILE A 82 1.62 0.84 -3.95
C ILE A 82 2.11 -0.13 -2.88
N ILE A 83 3.32 -0.67 -3.07
CA ILE A 83 4.03 -1.45 -2.06
C ILE A 83 5.20 -0.62 -1.55
N ALA A 84 5.34 -0.50 -0.23
CA ALA A 84 6.41 0.28 0.37
C ALA A 84 7.71 -0.52 0.58
N GLN A 85 8.82 0.03 0.09
CA GLN A 85 10.21 -0.42 0.35
C GLN A 85 10.98 0.55 1.25
N ASN A 86 10.28 1.24 2.15
CA ASN A 86 10.93 2.11 3.12
C ASN A 86 11.91 1.32 4.00
N SER A 87 13.04 1.92 4.37
CA SER A 87 13.93 1.32 5.39
C SER A 87 13.36 1.46 6.81
N CYS A 88 12.35 2.32 7.01
CA CYS A 88 11.74 2.58 8.30
C CYS A 88 10.62 1.56 8.61
N LYS A 89 10.71 0.92 9.78
CA LYS A 89 9.84 -0.21 10.17
C LYS A 89 8.33 0.11 10.19
N HIS A 90 7.96 1.37 10.38
CA HIS A 90 6.55 1.77 10.48
C HIS A 90 5.86 1.93 9.11
N ILE A 91 6.62 1.95 8.01
CA ILE A 91 6.09 2.04 6.64
C ILE A 91 6.47 0.81 5.81
N LEU A 92 7.63 0.21 6.07
CA LEU A 92 8.15 -0.95 5.35
C LEU A 92 7.10 -2.05 5.18
N GLY A 93 6.91 -2.53 3.95
CA GLY A 93 6.02 -3.66 3.67
C GLY A 93 4.53 -3.32 3.70
N ASN A 94 4.15 -2.07 4.02
CA ASN A 94 2.77 -1.62 3.87
C ASN A 94 2.37 -1.67 2.39
N VAL A 95 1.18 -2.19 2.14
CA VAL A 95 0.52 -2.11 0.84
C VAL A 95 -0.61 -1.10 0.92
N TYR A 96 -0.59 -0.10 0.05
CA TYR A 96 -1.61 0.94 -0.06
C TYR A 96 -2.45 0.64 -1.28
N VAL A 97 -3.76 0.46 -1.10
CA VAL A 97 -4.71 0.29 -2.19
C VAL A 97 -5.69 1.45 -2.17
N GLN A 98 -5.96 2.01 -3.35
CA GLN A 98 -7.01 2.99 -3.58
C GLN A 98 -8.00 2.39 -4.58
N PHE A 99 -9.26 2.28 -4.18
CA PHE A 99 -10.35 1.86 -5.04
C PHE A 99 -10.99 3.07 -5.74
N GLU A 100 -11.62 2.85 -6.90
CA GLU A 100 -12.45 3.89 -7.54
C GLU A 100 -13.71 4.19 -6.73
N SER A 101 -14.29 3.16 -6.09
CA SER A 101 -15.47 3.30 -5.23
C SER A 101 -15.15 3.16 -3.75
N LYS A 102 -15.77 4.03 -2.93
CA LYS A 102 -15.77 3.89 -1.46
C LYS A 102 -16.44 2.60 -0.98
N SER A 103 -17.45 2.11 -1.70
CA SER A 103 -18.11 0.84 -1.35
C SER A 103 -17.20 -0.36 -1.55
N SER A 104 -16.35 -0.33 -2.58
CA SER A 104 -15.32 -1.34 -2.80
C SER A 104 -14.28 -1.33 -1.68
N ALA A 105 -13.85 -0.14 -1.24
CA ALA A 105 -12.96 -0.02 -0.09
C ALA A 105 -13.59 -0.57 1.20
N GLU A 106 -14.88 -0.30 1.47
CA GLU A 106 -15.56 -0.86 2.64
C GLU A 106 -15.69 -2.38 2.57
N SER A 107 -16.07 -2.92 1.39
CA SER A 107 -16.15 -4.36 1.14
C SER A 107 -14.79 -5.04 1.34
N ALA A 108 -13.73 -4.45 0.80
CA ALA A 108 -12.35 -4.91 0.99
C ALA A 108 -11.94 -4.88 2.46
N PHE A 109 -12.24 -3.81 3.20
CA PHE A 109 -11.92 -3.71 4.62
C PHE A 109 -12.56 -4.85 5.43
N LEU A 110 -13.87 -5.07 5.23
CA LEU A 110 -14.59 -6.14 5.92
C LEU A 110 -14.08 -7.52 5.53
N GLY A 111 -13.88 -7.76 4.23
CA GLY A 111 -13.46 -9.07 3.72
C GLY A 111 -12.01 -9.43 4.05
N LEU A 112 -11.10 -8.46 4.08
CA LEU A 112 -9.69 -8.69 4.39
C LEU A 112 -9.43 -8.85 5.90
N SER A 113 -10.27 -8.23 6.74
CA SER A 113 -10.13 -8.29 8.21
C SER A 113 -10.22 -9.71 8.78
N THR A 114 -10.76 -10.66 8.03
CA THR A 114 -10.90 -12.08 8.44
C THR A 114 -10.06 -13.03 7.57
N ARG A 115 -9.19 -12.50 6.71
CA ARG A 115 -8.37 -13.31 5.79
C ARG A 115 -6.93 -13.41 6.28
N THR A 116 -6.27 -14.47 5.82
CA THR A 116 -4.84 -14.70 6.01
C THR A 116 -4.11 -14.66 4.68
N TYR A 117 -2.87 -14.20 4.70
CA TYR A 117 -1.92 -14.26 3.59
C TYR A 117 -0.65 -14.96 4.07
N PHE A 118 -0.25 -16.05 3.39
CA PHE A 118 0.85 -16.92 3.85
C PHE A 118 0.81 -17.25 5.35
N TYR A 119 -0.34 -17.76 5.83
CA TYR A 119 -0.56 -18.16 7.22
C TYR A 119 -0.53 -17.03 8.27
N SER A 120 -0.38 -15.76 7.85
CA SER A 120 -0.50 -14.60 8.75
C SER A 120 -1.79 -13.86 8.50
N GLU A 121 -2.44 -13.39 9.56
CA GLU A 121 -3.61 -12.51 9.44
C GLU A 121 -3.25 -11.21 8.71
N ILE A 122 -4.16 -10.77 7.84
CA ILE A 122 -4.01 -9.50 7.13
C ILE A 122 -4.43 -8.36 8.06
N LYS A 123 -3.46 -7.54 8.47
CA LYS A 123 -3.72 -6.32 9.26
C LYS A 123 -4.15 -5.19 8.35
N VAL A 124 -5.46 -5.00 8.17
CA VAL A 124 -6.03 -3.95 7.32
C VAL A 124 -6.49 -2.75 8.14
N GLU A 125 -6.16 -1.55 7.67
CA GLU A 125 -6.63 -0.28 8.22
C GLU A 125 -7.35 0.55 7.15
N LYS A 126 -8.38 1.30 7.54
CA LYS A 126 -8.94 2.36 6.70
C LYS A 126 -7.90 3.45 6.47
N GLY A 127 -7.94 4.11 5.33
CA GLY A 127 -7.05 5.22 5.01
C GLY A 127 -7.34 6.47 5.83
N ALA A 128 -6.30 7.22 6.15
CA ALA A 128 -6.34 8.59 6.68
C ALA A 128 -6.26 9.63 5.54
N MET A 129 -6.13 9.18 4.29
CA MET A 129 -6.04 9.98 3.07
C MET A 129 -7.11 9.58 2.05
N PHE A 130 -7.42 10.50 1.12
CA PHE A 130 -8.28 10.21 -0.05
C PHE A 130 -7.49 9.82 -1.31
N ASN A 131 -6.19 10.11 -1.34
CA ASN A 131 -5.31 9.82 -2.46
C ASN A 131 -3.96 9.33 -1.93
N ILE A 132 -3.61 8.08 -2.24
CA ILE A 132 -2.38 7.47 -1.72
C ILE A 132 -1.11 8.13 -2.27
N SER A 133 -1.21 8.83 -3.41
CA SER A 133 -0.09 9.55 -4.02
C SER A 133 0.41 10.72 -3.17
N GLU A 134 -0.43 11.31 -2.32
CA GLU A 134 -0.02 12.39 -1.39
C GLU A 134 0.95 11.93 -0.31
N GLY A 135 0.97 10.62 -0.05
CA GLY A 135 1.88 9.97 0.89
C GLY A 135 3.23 9.59 0.29
N VAL A 136 3.39 9.69 -1.03
CA VAL A 136 4.61 9.25 -1.73
C VAL A 136 5.71 10.29 -1.61
N CYS A 137 6.94 9.84 -1.35
CA CYS A 137 8.10 10.70 -1.33
C CYS A 137 8.50 11.08 -2.76
N GLU A 138 8.26 12.33 -3.16
CA GLU A 138 8.63 12.79 -4.50
C GLU A 138 10.14 12.75 -4.75
N ASP A 139 10.95 13.10 -3.75
CA ASP A 139 12.42 13.03 -3.85
C ASP A 139 12.88 11.58 -4.10
N PHE A 140 12.19 10.60 -3.52
CA PHE A 140 12.49 9.19 -3.79
C PHE A 140 12.18 8.82 -5.24
N LEU A 141 11.05 9.28 -5.78
CA LEU A 141 10.71 9.08 -7.19
C LEU A 141 11.78 9.68 -8.11
N ARG A 142 12.31 10.86 -7.76
CA ARG A 142 13.41 11.55 -8.46
C ARG A 142 14.81 10.97 -8.19
N ARG A 143 14.92 9.92 -7.36
CA ARG A 143 16.20 9.31 -6.93
C ARG A 143 17.11 10.28 -6.16
N SER A 144 16.54 11.23 -5.43
CA SER A 144 17.24 12.29 -4.68
C SER A 144 16.92 12.31 -3.17
N CYS A 145 16.12 11.37 -2.66
CA CYS A 145 15.83 11.29 -1.22
C CYS A 145 17.08 10.86 -0.44
N THR A 146 17.54 11.72 0.47
CA THR A 146 18.72 11.49 1.33
C THR A 146 18.35 11.08 2.75
N LYS A 147 17.05 11.00 3.09
CA LYS A 147 16.57 10.78 4.45
C LYS A 147 16.69 9.34 4.94
N GLY A 148 16.93 8.37 4.04
CA GLY A 148 17.04 6.95 4.42
C GLY A 148 15.90 6.48 5.33
N GLY A 149 16.25 5.88 6.47
CA GLY A 149 15.30 5.42 7.49
C GLY A 149 14.54 6.51 8.24
N ASP A 150 14.92 7.78 8.10
CA ASP A 150 14.20 8.91 8.70
C ASP A 150 13.10 9.45 7.78
N CYS A 151 13.00 8.97 6.52
CA CYS A 151 11.92 9.38 5.64
C CYS A 151 10.57 8.88 6.16
N SER A 152 9.65 9.82 6.41
CA SER A 152 8.29 9.54 6.87
C SER A 152 7.25 9.54 5.73
N TYR A 153 7.71 9.57 4.48
CA TYR A 153 6.89 9.43 3.26
C TYR A 153 7.16 8.06 2.61
N VAL A 154 6.18 7.54 1.87
CA VAL A 154 6.24 6.22 1.24
C VAL A 154 7.27 6.20 0.10
N HIS A 155 8.16 5.21 0.15
CA HIS A 155 9.10 4.87 -0.92
C HIS A 155 8.53 3.67 -1.67
N PRO A 156 7.89 3.84 -2.84
CA PRO A 156 7.25 2.75 -3.56
C PRO A 156 8.28 1.82 -4.22
N ILE A 157 8.02 0.51 -4.21
CA ILE A 157 8.70 -0.43 -5.10
C ILE A 157 8.36 -0.07 -6.55
N ARG A 158 9.36 -0.18 -7.43
CA ARG A 158 9.15 0.02 -8.86
C ARG A 158 8.70 -1.30 -9.49
N ILE A 159 7.45 -1.34 -9.94
CA ILE A 159 6.92 -2.45 -10.74
C ILE A 159 7.11 -2.10 -12.23
N SER A 160 7.43 -3.08 -13.06
CA SER A 160 7.60 -2.84 -14.50
C SER A 160 6.34 -2.24 -15.10
N LYS A 161 6.54 -1.23 -15.97
CA LYS A 161 5.43 -0.56 -16.66
C LYS A 161 4.58 -1.56 -17.45
N LYS A 162 5.21 -2.56 -18.05
CA LYS A 162 4.54 -3.61 -18.80
C LYS A 162 3.51 -4.34 -17.93
N LEU A 163 3.92 -4.82 -16.75
CA LEU A 163 3.01 -5.52 -15.83
C LEU A 163 1.87 -4.62 -15.36
N ILE A 164 2.18 -3.36 -14.99
CA ILE A 164 1.15 -2.39 -14.63
C ILE A 164 0.13 -2.24 -15.76
N ASP A 165 0.58 -1.97 -16.98
CA ASP A 165 -0.31 -1.75 -18.13
C ASP A 165 -1.18 -3.00 -18.40
N GLU A 166 -0.62 -4.21 -18.32
CA GLU A 166 -1.33 -5.48 -18.49
C GLU A 166 -2.42 -5.70 -17.43
N LEU A 167 -2.13 -5.43 -16.15
CA LEU A 167 -3.07 -5.62 -15.04
C LEU A 167 -4.25 -4.64 -15.10
N TYR A 168 -3.97 -3.35 -15.30
CA TYR A 168 -5.04 -2.35 -15.39
C TYR A 168 -5.88 -2.53 -16.67
N LEU A 169 -5.28 -2.98 -17.77
CA LEU A 169 -6.03 -3.33 -18.98
C LEU A 169 -6.94 -4.54 -18.73
N SER A 170 -6.43 -5.58 -18.07
CA SER A 170 -7.18 -6.79 -17.71
C SER A 170 -8.35 -6.49 -16.79
N GLN A 171 -8.15 -5.65 -15.77
CA GLN A 171 -9.22 -5.14 -14.90
C GLN A 171 -10.33 -4.46 -15.72
N LYS A 172 -9.98 -3.55 -16.64
CA LYS A 172 -10.97 -2.87 -17.49
C LYS A 172 -11.76 -3.83 -18.37
N TYR A 173 -11.11 -4.84 -18.95
CA TYR A 173 -11.80 -5.86 -19.76
C TYR A 173 -12.75 -6.71 -18.92
N PHE A 174 -12.33 -7.12 -17.73
CA PHE A 174 -13.18 -7.91 -16.82
C PHE A 174 -14.43 -7.12 -16.38
N LEU A 175 -14.26 -5.87 -15.98
CA LEU A 175 -15.37 -5.02 -15.54
C LEU A 175 -16.36 -4.73 -16.67
N LYS A 176 -15.90 -4.52 -17.91
CA LYS A 176 -16.79 -4.39 -19.08
C LYS A 176 -17.65 -5.64 -19.32
N ARG A 177 -17.11 -6.83 -19.09
CA ARG A 177 -17.84 -8.09 -19.28
C ARG A 177 -18.88 -8.37 -18.19
N LYS A 178 -18.75 -7.80 -16.99
CA LYS A 178 -19.77 -7.91 -15.92
C LYS A 178 -21.02 -7.06 -16.16
N ILE A 179 -20.97 -6.11 -17.10
CA ILE A 179 -22.06 -5.17 -17.39
C ILE A 179 -22.97 -5.69 -18.54
N ILE A 180 -22.55 -6.75 -19.23
CA ILE A 180 -23.29 -7.45 -20.31
C ILE A 180 -23.85 -8.75 -19.76
#